data_AF-G9N0X6-F1
#
_entry.id   AF-G9N0X6-F1
#
_cell.length_a   1.000
_cell.length_b   1.000
_cell.length_c   1.000
_cell.angle_alpha   90.00
_cell.angle_beta   90.00
_cell.angle_gamma   90.00
#
_symmetry.space_group_name_H-M   'P 1'
#
loop_
_entity.id
_entity.type
_entity.pdbx_description
1 polymer ?
#
loop_
_entity_poly.entity_id
_entity_poly.type
_entity_poly.pdbx_seq_one_letter_code
_entity_poly.pdbx_strand_id
1 'polypeptide(L)'
;MLTLIYSGWATSKVLKDALIPYVSSSLGKVVHTSSRDVVDAAIRKAFTNLDDRIMADAQKGAKGDCEPGSAEAIAALAPAFAGSCALLTIYEPKSSTLRTAVTGDSRAVLGSWSIDSHTFAAHALSKDQTGFNEEEVKRLNAEHPGEGGDILSPETGRLMGIAITRGFGDHRWKWTNEFIKHLQSNFYGSAPRPKSKTPPYMTAAPEVTTKKVESSDFVILASDGLWDVMSNDDAVTCVSRWLAARRKGKPESVEDTKFTSYAIDDEGFPSYKATPEFFAIEDLDNAAVCLVKNALGGRRRGLFCGAMTVTTPTSRYMRDDITVQVIFFKDP
;
A
#
# COMPACT_ATOMS: atom_id res chain seq x y z
N MET A 1 7.84 5.61 5.12
CA MET A 1 7.69 4.42 4.25
C MET A 1 6.65 3.53 4.87
N LEU A 2 5.75 3.00 4.05
CA LEU A 2 4.67 2.11 4.45
C LEU A 2 4.76 0.83 3.62
N THR A 3 4.57 -0.31 4.28
CA THR A 3 4.50 -1.63 3.63
C THR A 3 3.21 -2.31 4.03
N LEU A 4 2.49 -2.88 3.07
CA LEU A 4 1.28 -3.67 3.29
C LEU A 4 1.64 -5.16 3.27
N ILE A 5 1.00 -5.96 4.11
CA ILE A 5 1.27 -7.38 4.26
C ILE A 5 0.16 -8.17 3.57
N TYR A 6 0.52 -9.10 2.69
CA TYR A 6 -0.42 -10.13 2.24
C TYR A 6 0.32 -11.44 1.97
N SER A 7 -0.37 -12.57 2.16
CA SER A 7 0.20 -13.92 2.06
C SER A 7 1.40 -14.20 2.99
N GLY A 8 1.57 -13.42 4.07
CA GLY A 8 2.61 -13.59 5.08
C GLY A 8 3.44 -12.32 5.29
N TRP A 9 4.11 -12.20 6.43
CA TRP A 9 4.82 -10.97 6.84
C TRP A 9 6.27 -10.86 6.33
N ALA A 10 6.85 -11.94 5.81
CA ALA A 10 8.29 -12.05 5.56
C ALA A 10 8.81 -11.01 4.56
N THR A 11 8.12 -10.79 3.44
CA THR A 11 8.50 -9.78 2.43
C THR A 11 8.46 -8.38 3.03
N SER A 12 7.37 -8.01 3.70
CA SER A 12 7.21 -6.71 4.36
C SER A 12 8.31 -6.45 5.39
N LYS A 13 8.74 -7.47 6.14
CA LYS A 13 9.88 -7.37 7.06
C LYS A 13 11.18 -7.02 6.32
N VAL A 14 11.48 -7.71 5.21
CA VAL A 14 12.66 -7.40 4.39
C VAL A 14 12.59 -5.96 3.87
N LEU A 15 11.43 -5.53 3.35
CA LEU A 15 11.26 -4.17 2.84
C LEU A 15 11.45 -3.12 3.93
N LYS A 16 10.88 -3.35 5.13
CA LYS A 16 11.04 -2.48 6.29
C LYS A 16 12.52 -2.21 6.60
N ASP A 17 13.35 -3.25 6.54
CA ASP A 17 14.75 -3.17 6.92
C ASP A 17 15.67 -2.71 5.77
N ALA A 18 15.34 -3.04 4.51
CA ALA A 18 16.26 -2.90 3.38
C ALA A 18 15.87 -1.83 2.34
N LEU A 19 14.60 -1.49 2.17
CA LEU A 19 14.16 -0.65 1.04
C LEU A 19 14.73 0.78 1.12
N ILE A 20 14.70 1.41 2.30
CA ILE A 20 15.27 2.75 2.51
C ILE A 20 16.79 2.76 2.22
N PRO A 21 17.61 1.86 2.79
CA PRO A 21 19.02 1.76 2.44
C PRO A 21 19.29 1.55 0.94
N TYR A 22 18.49 0.71 0.27
CA TYR A 22 18.62 0.47 -1.17
C TYR A 22 18.37 1.73 -1.99
N VAL A 23 17.27 2.43 -1.71
CA VAL A 23 16.92 3.68 -2.40
C VAL A 23 17.94 4.76 -2.10
N SER A 24 18.35 4.91 -0.83
CA SER A 24 19.38 5.86 -0.42
C SER A 24 20.71 5.63 -1.12
N SER A 25 21.18 4.37 -1.18
CA SER A 25 22.41 4.00 -1.89
C SER A 25 22.33 4.23 -3.40
N SER A 26 21.16 3.97 -4.00
CA SER A 26 20.92 4.24 -5.42
C SER A 26 20.96 5.74 -5.71
N LEU A 27 20.29 6.55 -4.89
CA LEU A 27 20.27 8.01 -5.01
C LEU A 27 21.62 8.66 -4.71
N GLY A 28 22.41 8.11 -3.79
CA GLY A 28 23.76 8.61 -3.48
C GLY A 28 24.74 8.52 -4.66
N LYS A 29 24.41 7.71 -5.69
CA LYS A 29 25.18 7.60 -6.94
C LYS A 29 24.73 8.61 -8.00
N VAL A 30 23.60 9.28 -7.79
CA VAL A 30 23.05 10.26 -8.72
C VAL A 30 23.64 11.64 -8.42
N VAL A 31 24.16 12.31 -9.43
CA VAL A 31 24.66 13.69 -9.30
C VAL A 31 23.50 14.62 -8.94
N HIS A 32 23.69 15.55 -8.00
CA HIS A 32 22.62 16.44 -7.49
C HIS A 32 21.96 17.30 -8.59
N THR A 33 22.66 17.60 -9.68
CA THR A 33 22.15 18.37 -10.83
C THR A 33 21.50 17.49 -11.90
N SER A 34 21.35 16.19 -11.64
CA SER A 34 20.70 15.26 -12.57
C SER A 34 19.24 15.63 -12.82
N SER A 35 18.74 15.29 -14.01
CA SER A 35 17.34 15.47 -14.34
C SER A 35 16.44 14.59 -13.46
N ARG A 36 15.16 14.97 -13.41
CA ARG A 36 14.12 14.19 -12.73
C ARG A 36 14.11 12.74 -13.18
N ASP A 37 14.21 12.49 -14.48
CA ASP A 37 14.13 11.13 -15.04
C ASP A 37 15.24 10.21 -14.54
N VAL A 38 16.45 10.75 -14.33
CA VAL A 38 17.58 10.00 -13.78
C VAL A 38 17.33 9.63 -12.32
N VAL A 39 16.78 10.57 -11.53
CA VAL A 39 16.42 10.32 -10.13
C VAL A 39 15.29 9.28 -10.05
N ASP A 40 14.24 9.44 -10.84
CA ASP A 40 13.10 8.53 -10.87
C ASP A 40 13.53 7.13 -11.34
N ALA A 41 14.45 7.04 -12.31
CA ALA A 41 15.05 5.77 -12.75
C ALA A 41 15.90 5.11 -11.66
N ALA A 42 16.66 5.89 -10.88
CA ALA A 42 17.45 5.37 -9.76
C ALA A 42 16.56 4.79 -8.65
N ILE A 43 15.41 5.43 -8.37
CA ILE A 43 14.40 4.91 -7.43
C ILE A 43 13.81 3.61 -7.98
N ARG A 44 13.37 3.60 -9.25
CA ARG A 44 12.82 2.39 -9.89
C ARG A 44 13.79 1.21 -9.83
N LYS A 45 15.05 1.47 -10.18
CA LYS A 45 16.12 0.47 -10.13
C LYS A 45 16.38 -0.05 -8.71
N ALA A 46 16.29 0.81 -7.69
CA ALA A 46 16.48 0.37 -6.31
C ALA A 46 15.40 -0.64 -5.87
N PHE A 47 14.14 -0.38 -6.25
CA PHE A 47 13.02 -1.28 -5.97
C PHE A 47 13.18 -2.62 -6.70
N THR A 48 13.41 -2.59 -8.01
CA THR A 48 13.56 -3.83 -8.80
C THR A 48 14.78 -4.63 -8.35
N ASN A 49 15.92 -3.98 -8.06
CA ASN A 49 17.10 -4.68 -7.57
C ASN A 49 16.90 -5.36 -6.21
N LEU A 50 16.09 -4.76 -5.32
CA LEU A 50 15.77 -5.39 -4.04
C LEU A 50 14.88 -6.61 -4.25
N ASP A 51 13.87 -6.50 -5.11
CA ASP A 51 13.02 -7.63 -5.46
C ASP A 51 13.78 -8.75 -6.16
N ASP A 52 14.61 -8.43 -7.16
CA ASP A 52 15.49 -9.38 -7.84
C ASP A 52 16.38 -10.13 -6.85
N ARG A 53 16.89 -9.44 -5.82
CA ARG A 53 17.67 -10.07 -4.75
C ARG A 53 16.81 -11.01 -3.92
N ILE A 54 15.62 -10.59 -3.48
CA ILE A 54 14.68 -11.44 -2.73
C ILE A 54 14.42 -12.73 -3.53
N MET A 55 14.14 -12.59 -4.82
CA MET A 55 13.84 -13.72 -5.68
C MET A 55 15.08 -14.60 -5.94
N ALA A 56 16.25 -14.01 -6.15
CA ALA A 56 17.50 -14.76 -6.38
C ALA A 56 17.95 -15.53 -5.14
N ASP A 57 17.88 -14.92 -3.95
CA ASP A 57 18.23 -15.58 -2.68
C ASP A 57 17.30 -16.77 -2.41
N ALA A 58 16.00 -16.61 -2.69
CA ALA A 58 15.01 -17.68 -2.59
C ALA A 58 15.26 -18.82 -3.60
N GLN A 59 15.58 -18.49 -4.86
CA GLN A 59 15.96 -19.48 -5.88
C GLN A 59 17.22 -20.25 -5.50
N LYS A 60 18.22 -19.57 -4.94
CA LYS A 60 19.46 -20.20 -4.46
C LYS A 60 19.18 -21.15 -3.30
N GLY A 61 18.31 -20.76 -2.37
CA GLY A 61 17.88 -21.60 -1.26
C GLY A 61 17.19 -22.87 -1.73
N ALA A 62 16.26 -22.76 -2.68
CA ALA A 62 15.50 -23.92 -3.18
C ALA A 62 16.30 -24.85 -4.11
N LYS A 63 17.32 -24.34 -4.82
CA LYS A 63 18.20 -25.12 -5.70
C LYS A 63 19.45 -25.64 -4.99
N GLY A 64 19.64 -25.31 -3.71
CA GLY A 64 20.73 -25.83 -2.91
C GLY A 64 20.60 -27.34 -2.71
N ASP A 65 21.70 -27.98 -2.36
CA ASP A 65 21.73 -29.40 -1.97
C ASP A 65 21.13 -29.53 -0.55
N CYS A 66 19.82 -29.37 -0.46
CA CYS A 66 19.05 -29.39 0.78
C CYS A 66 17.87 -30.35 0.64
N GLU A 67 17.48 -30.97 1.75
CA GLU A 67 16.35 -31.89 1.77
C GLU A 67 15.04 -31.13 1.48
N PRO A 68 14.06 -31.78 0.81
CA PRO A 68 12.71 -31.25 0.70
C PRO A 68 12.15 -30.86 2.08
N GLY A 69 11.62 -29.65 2.19
CA GLY A 69 11.07 -29.11 3.43
C GLY A 69 12.10 -28.70 4.48
N SER A 70 13.40 -28.63 4.13
CA SER A 70 14.44 -28.15 5.04
C SER A 70 14.16 -26.73 5.55
N ALA A 71 14.54 -26.48 6.80
CA ALA A 71 14.32 -25.18 7.44
C ALA A 71 15.07 -24.06 6.72
N GLU A 72 16.26 -24.34 6.20
CA GLU A 72 17.09 -23.42 5.44
C GLU A 72 16.40 -22.98 4.15
N ALA A 73 15.86 -23.92 3.37
CA ALA A 73 15.15 -23.60 2.13
C ALA A 73 13.84 -22.87 2.40
N ILE A 74 13.06 -23.32 3.39
CA ILE A 74 11.79 -22.66 3.77
C ILE A 74 12.04 -21.23 4.22
N ALA A 75 13.06 -20.99 5.05
CA ALA A 75 13.41 -19.65 5.51
C ALA A 75 13.86 -18.74 4.36
N ALA A 76 14.66 -19.26 3.42
CA ALA A 76 15.09 -18.52 2.23
C ALA A 76 13.93 -18.21 1.27
N LEU A 77 12.97 -19.12 1.12
CA LEU A 77 11.80 -18.97 0.26
C LEU A 77 10.75 -18.02 0.85
N ALA A 78 10.65 -17.89 2.17
CA ALA A 78 9.58 -17.16 2.84
C ALA A 78 9.35 -15.72 2.29
N PRO A 79 10.39 -14.89 2.05
CA PRO A 79 10.19 -13.55 1.48
C PRO A 79 9.74 -13.53 0.01
N ALA A 80 10.00 -14.58 -0.77
CA ALA A 80 9.50 -14.71 -2.14
C ALA A 80 8.10 -15.34 -2.18
N PHE A 81 7.75 -16.15 -1.17
CA PHE A 81 6.44 -16.76 -1.02
C PHE A 81 5.37 -15.77 -0.56
N ALA A 82 5.72 -14.90 0.38
CA ALA A 82 4.89 -13.77 0.77
C ALA A 82 4.96 -12.64 -0.28
N GLY A 83 4.05 -11.68 -0.14
CA GLY A 83 4.04 -10.47 -0.95
C GLY A 83 3.92 -9.21 -0.10
N SER A 84 4.29 -8.07 -0.68
CA SER A 84 4.12 -6.78 -0.01
C SER A 84 4.04 -5.62 -1.00
N CYS A 85 3.08 -4.71 -0.76
CA CYS A 85 3.07 -3.38 -1.38
C CYS A 85 4.10 -2.49 -0.68
N ALA A 86 4.62 -1.49 -1.39
CA ALA A 86 5.51 -0.49 -0.84
C ALA A 86 5.10 0.92 -1.28
N LEU A 87 4.96 1.81 -0.31
CA LEU A 87 4.77 3.24 -0.52
C LEU A 87 5.89 4.01 0.18
N LEU A 88 6.70 4.70 -0.62
CA LEU A 88 7.84 5.48 -0.13
C LEU A 88 7.71 6.93 -0.57
N THR A 89 7.81 7.85 0.38
CA THR A 89 8.02 9.27 0.10
C THR A 89 9.43 9.72 0.44
N ILE A 90 9.96 10.61 -0.37
CA ILE A 90 11.30 11.21 -0.24
C ILE A 90 11.11 12.72 -0.32
N TYR A 91 11.35 13.40 0.80
CA TYR A 91 11.26 14.85 0.88
C TYR A 91 12.65 15.48 0.80
N GLU A 92 12.82 16.44 -0.10
CA GLU A 92 14.04 17.22 -0.27
C GLU A 92 13.80 18.66 0.23
N PRO A 93 14.26 19.00 1.45
CA PRO A 93 13.90 20.28 2.09
C PRO A 93 14.39 21.50 1.34
N LYS A 94 15.58 21.44 0.74
CA LYS A 94 16.19 22.59 0.03
C LYS A 94 15.36 23.07 -1.15
N SER A 95 14.63 22.17 -1.80
CA SER A 95 13.84 22.48 -2.98
C SER A 95 12.33 22.34 -2.72
N SER A 96 11.92 21.99 -1.50
CA SER A 96 10.53 21.63 -1.17
C SER A 96 9.93 20.61 -2.14
N THR A 97 10.74 19.64 -2.57
CA THR A 97 10.30 18.61 -3.52
C THR A 97 9.96 17.33 -2.78
N LEU A 98 8.75 16.84 -2.98
CA LEU A 98 8.30 15.54 -2.51
C LEU A 98 8.24 14.58 -3.70
N ARG A 99 8.93 13.44 -3.57
CA ARG A 99 8.82 12.32 -4.50
C ARG A 99 8.08 11.18 -3.82
N THR A 100 7.12 10.59 -4.52
CA THR A 100 6.32 9.46 -4.05
C THR A 100 6.52 8.30 -5.00
N ALA A 101 7.00 7.17 -4.48
CA ALA A 101 7.18 5.92 -5.21
C ALA A 101 6.20 4.87 -4.67
N VAL A 102 5.35 4.33 -5.54
CA VAL A 102 4.34 3.31 -5.19
C VAL A 102 4.52 2.03 -6.00
N THR A 103 4.51 0.90 -5.29
CA THR A 103 4.39 -0.46 -5.82
C THR A 103 3.23 -1.13 -5.08
N GLY A 104 2.07 -1.27 -5.72
CA GLY A 104 0.81 -1.76 -5.14
C GLY A 104 -0.29 -0.70 -5.05
N ASP A 105 -1.19 -0.86 -4.10
CA ASP A 105 -2.43 -0.09 -3.90
C ASP A 105 -2.46 0.74 -2.59
N SER A 106 -1.36 0.76 -1.84
CA SER A 106 -1.17 1.79 -0.81
C SER A 106 -1.09 3.17 -1.45
N ARG A 107 -1.73 4.18 -0.84
CA ARG A 107 -1.87 5.51 -1.44
C ARG A 107 -1.28 6.63 -0.58
N ALA A 108 -0.67 7.60 -1.26
CA ALA A 108 -0.25 8.88 -0.69
C ALA A 108 -1.19 9.99 -1.16
N VAL A 109 -1.67 10.81 -0.22
CA VAL A 109 -2.56 11.95 -0.49
C VAL A 109 -1.98 13.21 0.15
N LEU A 110 -1.81 14.25 -0.66
CA LEU A 110 -1.42 15.59 -0.22
C LEU A 110 -2.68 16.37 0.18
N GLY A 111 -2.72 16.88 1.40
CA GLY A 111 -3.61 17.96 1.79
C GLY A 111 -2.90 19.28 1.54
N SER A 112 -3.23 19.94 0.43
CA SER A 112 -2.61 21.22 0.05
C SER A 112 -3.44 22.40 0.54
N TRP A 113 -2.80 23.38 1.19
CA TRP A 113 -3.53 24.53 1.73
C TRP A 113 -3.81 25.56 0.63
N SER A 114 -5.09 25.87 0.42
CA SER A 114 -5.52 26.95 -0.46
C SER A 114 -5.73 28.24 0.33
N ILE A 115 -4.99 29.28 -0.05
CA ILE A 115 -5.12 30.62 0.56
C ILE A 115 -6.50 31.21 0.23
N ASP A 116 -6.96 31.04 -1.01
CA ASP A 116 -8.17 31.68 -1.51
C ASP A 116 -9.44 31.13 -0.85
N SER A 117 -9.51 29.80 -0.65
CA SER A 117 -10.65 29.14 -0.04
C SER A 117 -10.52 28.94 1.46
N HIS A 118 -9.34 29.22 2.04
CA HIS A 118 -9.01 28.89 3.43
C HIS A 118 -9.33 27.43 3.82
N THR A 119 -9.14 26.51 2.86
CA THR A 119 -9.39 25.07 3.03
C THR A 119 -8.27 24.25 2.44
N PHE A 120 -8.20 22.98 2.83
CA PHE A 120 -7.29 22.02 2.20
C PHE A 120 -7.96 21.36 0.98
N ALA A 121 -7.21 21.21 -0.09
CA ALA A 121 -7.59 20.41 -1.26
C ALA A 121 -6.81 19.09 -1.27
N ALA A 122 -7.50 17.98 -1.53
CA ALA A 122 -6.90 16.66 -1.61
C ALA A 122 -6.31 16.39 -2.99
N HIS A 123 -5.05 15.94 -3.02
CA HIS A 123 -4.39 15.53 -4.26
C HIS A 123 -3.71 14.17 -4.07
N ALA A 124 -4.16 13.16 -4.82
CA ALA A 124 -3.47 11.88 -4.86
C ALA A 124 -2.07 12.06 -5.47
N LEU A 125 -1.05 11.56 -4.76
CA LEU A 125 0.35 11.56 -5.18
C LEU A 125 0.78 10.21 -5.79
N SER A 126 -0.12 9.24 -5.78
CA SER A 126 0.05 7.90 -6.33
C SER A 126 -1.27 7.45 -6.95
N LYS A 127 -1.19 6.58 -7.97
CA LYS A 127 -2.34 5.86 -8.49
C LYS A 127 -2.24 4.42 -8.01
N ASP A 128 -3.35 3.87 -7.56
CA ASP A 128 -3.38 2.49 -7.11
C ASP A 128 -3.12 1.56 -8.30
N GLN A 129 -2.26 0.57 -8.10
CA GLN A 129 -1.87 -0.37 -9.15
C GLN A 129 -2.71 -1.63 -9.04
N THR A 130 -3.95 -1.52 -9.52
CA THR A 130 -4.98 -2.56 -9.53
C THR A 130 -5.54 -2.74 -10.94
N GLY A 131 -6.40 -3.74 -11.16
CA GLY A 131 -7.08 -3.92 -12.44
C GLY A 131 -8.11 -2.85 -12.80
N PHE A 132 -8.40 -1.91 -11.90
CA PHE A 132 -9.25 -0.75 -12.18
C PHE A 132 -8.46 0.45 -12.71
N ASN A 133 -7.12 0.37 -12.71
CA ASN A 133 -6.27 1.39 -13.31
C ASN A 133 -6.03 1.08 -14.80
N GLU A 134 -6.61 1.88 -15.68
CA GLU A 134 -6.49 1.70 -17.13
C GLU A 134 -5.04 1.68 -17.64
N GLU A 135 -4.10 2.38 -16.97
CA GLU A 135 -2.68 2.38 -17.34
C GLU A 135 -2.06 1.00 -17.05
N GLU A 136 -2.44 0.37 -15.93
CA GLU A 136 -2.01 -0.99 -15.60
C GLU A 136 -2.67 -2.04 -16.49
N VAL A 137 -3.95 -1.87 -16.83
CA VAL A 137 -4.64 -2.73 -17.80
C VAL A 137 -3.93 -2.68 -19.16
N LYS A 138 -3.60 -1.48 -19.65
CA LYS A 138 -2.87 -1.28 -20.91
C LYS A 138 -1.48 -1.92 -20.85
N ARG A 139 -0.75 -1.75 -19.74
CA ARG A 139 0.57 -2.35 -19.52
C ARG A 139 0.50 -3.88 -19.58
N LEU A 140 -0.38 -4.49 -18.80
CA LEU A 140 -0.54 -5.96 -18.75
C LEU A 140 -0.96 -6.54 -20.11
N ASN A 141 -1.86 -5.88 -20.84
CA ASN A 141 -2.25 -6.31 -22.18
C ASN A 141 -1.09 -6.23 -23.19
N ALA A 142 -0.21 -5.23 -23.05
CA ALA A 142 0.97 -5.09 -23.90
C ALA A 142 2.07 -6.10 -23.57
N GLU A 143 2.28 -6.41 -22.29
CA GLU A 143 3.25 -7.41 -21.83
C GLU A 143 2.79 -8.85 -22.10
N HIS A 144 1.47 -9.10 -22.10
CA HIS A 144 0.87 -10.41 -22.33
C HIS A 144 -0.22 -10.38 -23.42
N PRO A 145 0.17 -10.20 -24.70
CA PRO A 145 -0.78 -10.12 -25.80
C PRO A 145 -1.68 -11.37 -25.89
N GLY A 146 -3.00 -11.16 -25.92
CA GLY A 146 -4.00 -12.22 -26.03
C GLY A 146 -4.40 -12.90 -24.71
N GLU A 147 -3.89 -12.43 -23.56
CA GLU A 147 -4.21 -13.00 -22.24
C GLU A 147 -5.08 -12.12 -21.35
N GLY A 148 -5.44 -10.90 -21.78
CA GLY A 148 -6.06 -9.86 -20.94
C GLY A 148 -7.18 -10.34 -20.00
N GLY A 149 -8.32 -10.78 -20.55
CA GLY A 149 -9.46 -11.25 -19.75
C GLY A 149 -9.22 -12.59 -19.03
N ASP A 150 -8.15 -13.30 -19.35
CA ASP A 150 -7.72 -14.49 -18.63
C ASP A 150 -6.96 -14.15 -17.35
N ILE A 151 -6.11 -13.13 -17.41
CA ILE A 151 -5.21 -12.78 -16.30
C ILE A 151 -5.80 -11.68 -15.42
N LEU A 152 -6.64 -10.79 -15.93
CA LEU A 152 -7.20 -9.66 -15.19
C LEU A 152 -8.72 -9.65 -15.32
N SER A 153 -9.44 -9.77 -14.21
CA SER A 153 -10.91 -9.70 -14.21
C SER A 153 -11.36 -8.23 -14.29
N PRO A 154 -12.14 -7.83 -15.31
CA PRO A 154 -12.73 -6.50 -15.37
C PRO A 154 -13.73 -6.22 -14.24
N GLU A 155 -14.40 -7.25 -13.73
CA GLU A 155 -15.42 -7.14 -12.70
C GLU A 155 -14.81 -6.88 -11.32
N THR A 156 -13.75 -7.62 -10.98
CA THR A 156 -13.12 -7.57 -9.65
C THR A 156 -11.81 -6.79 -9.62
N GLY A 157 -11.26 -6.43 -10.79
CA GLY A 157 -9.94 -5.79 -10.90
C GLY A 157 -8.77 -6.70 -10.50
N ARG A 158 -9.00 -8.00 -10.26
CA ARG A 158 -7.99 -8.90 -9.70
C ARG A 158 -7.11 -9.53 -10.78
N LEU A 159 -5.79 -9.47 -10.59
CA LEU A 159 -4.77 -10.14 -11.42
C LEU A 159 -4.65 -11.61 -11.01
N MET A 160 -5.40 -12.49 -11.66
CA MET A 160 -5.51 -13.91 -11.33
C MET A 160 -5.80 -14.08 -9.84
N GLY A 161 -6.73 -13.31 -9.26
CA GLY A 161 -7.20 -13.45 -7.87
C GLY A 161 -6.54 -12.54 -6.82
N ILE A 162 -5.45 -11.84 -7.13
CA ILE A 162 -4.89 -10.81 -6.24
C ILE A 162 -5.36 -9.40 -6.66
N ALA A 163 -5.56 -8.48 -5.71
CA ALA A 163 -6.15 -7.15 -5.99
C ALA A 163 -5.17 -6.15 -6.65
N ILE A 164 -3.87 -6.47 -6.64
CA ILE A 164 -2.78 -5.62 -7.15
C ILE A 164 -2.17 -6.16 -8.45
N THR A 165 -1.57 -5.26 -9.22
CA THR A 165 -0.84 -5.60 -10.46
C THR A 165 0.69 -5.44 -10.31
N ARG A 166 1.15 -4.85 -9.21
CA ARG A 166 2.56 -4.67 -8.86
C ARG A 166 2.78 -4.98 -7.37
N GLY A 167 3.91 -5.61 -7.05
CA GLY A 167 4.21 -6.07 -5.69
C GLY A 167 5.62 -6.65 -5.58
N PHE A 168 6.17 -6.66 -4.37
CA PHE A 168 7.40 -7.38 -4.04
C PHE A 168 7.10 -8.83 -3.69
N GLY A 169 8.04 -9.75 -3.93
CA GLY A 169 7.85 -11.17 -3.65
C GLY A 169 6.86 -11.81 -4.64
N ASP A 170 5.79 -12.43 -4.16
CA ASP A 170 4.71 -13.00 -4.99
C ASP A 170 5.19 -13.93 -6.10
N HIS A 171 6.02 -14.90 -5.73
CA HIS A 171 6.65 -15.83 -6.68
C HIS A 171 5.70 -16.44 -7.73
N ARG A 172 4.43 -16.67 -7.39
CA ARG A 172 3.43 -17.28 -8.28
C ARG A 172 3.13 -16.45 -9.52
N TRP A 173 3.37 -15.14 -9.47
CA TRP A 173 3.21 -14.22 -10.60
C TRP A 173 4.52 -13.91 -11.30
N LYS A 174 5.68 -14.33 -10.78
CA LYS A 174 7.01 -13.96 -11.31
C LYS A 174 7.80 -15.13 -11.90
N TRP A 175 7.72 -16.31 -11.30
CA TRP A 175 8.47 -17.47 -11.76
C TRP A 175 7.71 -18.34 -12.73
N THR A 176 8.45 -19.20 -13.44
CA THR A 176 7.87 -20.17 -14.36
C THR A 176 7.00 -21.19 -13.61
N ASN A 177 5.96 -21.68 -14.27
CA ASN A 177 5.07 -22.70 -13.71
C ASN A 177 5.81 -23.98 -13.33
N GLU A 178 6.87 -24.34 -14.07
CA GLU A 178 7.73 -25.49 -13.77
C GLU A 178 8.44 -25.30 -12.42
N PHE A 179 9.06 -24.13 -12.21
CA PHE A 179 9.76 -23.87 -10.96
C PHE A 179 8.77 -23.78 -9.79
N ILE A 180 7.61 -23.15 -9.97
CA ILE A 180 6.56 -23.11 -8.94
C ILE A 180 6.08 -24.53 -8.57
N LYS A 181 5.90 -25.43 -9.55
CA LYS A 181 5.56 -26.85 -9.27
C LYS A 181 6.66 -27.57 -8.51
N HIS A 182 7.93 -27.32 -8.84
CA HIS A 182 9.05 -27.85 -8.08
C HIS A 182 9.00 -27.38 -6.62
N LEU A 183 8.74 -26.09 -6.38
CA LEU A 183 8.60 -25.53 -5.03
C LEU A 183 7.39 -26.07 -4.27
N GLN A 184 6.27 -26.30 -4.97
CA GLN A 184 5.09 -26.94 -4.41
C GLN A 184 5.41 -28.35 -3.91
N SER A 185 6.07 -29.17 -4.74
CA SER A 185 6.35 -30.57 -4.41
C SER A 185 7.44 -30.75 -3.34
N ASN A 186 8.42 -29.84 -3.27
CA ASN A 186 9.59 -30.01 -2.41
C ASN A 186 9.59 -29.10 -1.18
N PHE A 187 8.88 -27.97 -1.21
CA PHE A 187 9.00 -26.93 -0.17
C PHE A 187 7.64 -26.34 0.25
N TYR A 188 6.54 -27.10 0.08
CA TYR A 188 5.18 -26.69 0.47
C TYR A 188 4.73 -25.35 -0.11
N GLY A 189 5.29 -24.96 -1.27
CA GLY A 189 4.88 -23.78 -2.01
C GLY A 189 3.44 -23.89 -2.52
N SER A 190 2.83 -22.74 -2.80
CA SER A 190 1.51 -22.71 -3.44
C SER A 190 1.59 -23.14 -4.90
N ALA A 191 0.54 -23.78 -5.41
CA ALA A 191 0.45 -24.15 -6.82
C ALA A 191 0.54 -22.94 -7.76
N PRO A 192 0.96 -23.11 -9.03
CA PRO A 192 0.90 -22.04 -10.03
C PRO A 192 -0.49 -21.40 -10.13
N ARG A 193 -0.56 -20.13 -10.56
CA ARG A 193 -1.87 -19.49 -10.80
C ARG A 193 -2.58 -20.18 -11.98
N PRO A 194 -3.90 -20.42 -11.90
CA PRO A 194 -4.67 -20.82 -13.07
C PRO A 194 -4.50 -19.78 -14.18
N LYS A 195 -4.42 -20.23 -15.43
CA LYS A 195 -4.27 -19.38 -16.63
C LYS A 195 -2.91 -18.66 -16.80
N SER A 196 -1.92 -18.92 -15.94
CA SER A 196 -0.54 -18.46 -16.15
C SER A 196 0.09 -19.16 -17.36
N LYS A 197 0.38 -18.41 -18.43
CA LYS A 197 1.03 -18.85 -19.68
C LYS A 197 2.41 -18.21 -19.87
N THR A 198 2.55 -16.89 -19.68
CA THR A 198 3.75 -16.09 -19.97
C THR A 198 4.26 -15.27 -18.76
N PRO A 199 4.54 -15.87 -17.59
CA PRO A 199 5.13 -15.13 -16.47
C PRO A 199 6.48 -14.47 -16.87
N PRO A 200 6.84 -13.31 -16.29
CA PRO A 200 6.24 -12.67 -15.11
C PRO A 200 5.06 -11.74 -15.44
N TYR A 201 4.02 -11.76 -14.61
CA TYR A 201 2.83 -10.90 -14.67
C TYR A 201 2.85 -9.74 -13.67
N MET A 202 3.80 -9.74 -12.74
CA MET A 202 3.89 -8.76 -11.66
C MET A 202 5.31 -8.24 -11.56
N THR A 203 5.44 -6.93 -11.31
CA THR A 203 6.73 -6.25 -11.14
C THR A 203 6.77 -5.50 -9.82
N ALA A 204 7.96 -5.37 -9.23
CA ALA A 204 8.19 -4.49 -8.09
C ALA A 204 8.51 -3.05 -8.51
N ALA A 205 8.59 -2.75 -9.82
CA ALA A 205 8.93 -1.44 -10.33
C ALA A 205 7.88 -0.38 -9.93
N PRO A 206 8.27 0.67 -9.19
CA PRO A 206 7.33 1.66 -8.71
C PRO A 206 6.95 2.67 -9.79
N GLU A 207 5.77 3.26 -9.64
CA GLU A 207 5.48 4.55 -10.26
C GLU A 207 5.96 5.68 -9.38
N VAL A 208 6.60 6.68 -9.98
CA VAL A 208 7.21 7.79 -9.27
C VAL A 208 6.54 9.11 -9.67
N THR A 209 5.92 9.77 -8.70
CA THR A 209 5.35 11.12 -8.85
C THR A 209 6.24 12.11 -8.13
N THR A 210 6.45 13.28 -8.72
CA THR A 210 7.17 14.40 -8.09
C THR A 210 6.26 15.62 -7.99
N LYS A 211 6.21 16.24 -6.80
CA LYS A 211 5.38 17.41 -6.53
C LYS A 211 6.16 18.41 -5.65
N LYS A 212 6.00 19.71 -5.91
CA LYS A 212 6.40 20.76 -4.97
C LYS A 212 5.36 20.89 -3.88
N VAL A 213 5.81 21.01 -2.64
CA VAL A 213 4.93 21.13 -1.47
C VAL A 213 5.23 22.42 -0.72
N GLU A 214 4.22 22.96 -0.06
CA GLU A 214 4.35 24.15 0.77
C GLU A 214 4.44 23.77 2.25
N SER A 215 4.97 24.69 3.07
CA SER A 215 5.10 24.47 4.52
C SER A 215 3.75 24.21 5.20
N SER A 216 2.66 24.75 4.66
CA SER A 216 1.30 24.57 5.16
C SER A 216 0.68 23.22 4.82
N ASP A 217 1.27 22.47 3.89
CA ASP A 217 0.72 21.22 3.43
C ASP A 217 1.01 20.08 4.42
N PHE A 218 0.27 18.99 4.24
CA PHE A 218 0.55 17.72 4.90
C PHE A 218 0.34 16.56 3.95
N VAL A 219 0.92 15.41 4.26
CA VAL A 219 0.78 14.18 3.46
C VAL A 219 0.27 13.05 4.33
N ILE A 220 -0.76 12.35 3.85
CA ILE A 220 -1.25 11.11 4.42
C ILE A 220 -0.69 9.96 3.58
N LEU A 221 0.02 9.04 4.20
CA LEU A 221 0.39 7.74 3.62
C LEU A 221 -0.43 6.68 4.33
N ALA A 222 -1.18 5.88 3.58
CA ALA A 222 -1.92 4.77 4.19
C ALA A 222 -2.03 3.55 3.28
N SER A 223 -2.25 2.38 3.90
CA SER A 223 -2.68 1.18 3.19
C SER A 223 -4.11 1.33 2.67
N ASP A 224 -4.47 0.46 1.73
CA ASP A 224 -5.84 0.23 1.23
C ASP A 224 -6.86 0.07 2.36
N GLY A 225 -6.52 -0.56 3.49
CA GLY A 225 -7.41 -0.65 4.65
C GLY A 225 -7.97 0.70 5.16
N LEU A 226 -7.28 1.83 4.92
CA LEU A 226 -7.86 3.17 5.11
C LEU A 226 -8.72 3.59 3.90
N TRP A 227 -8.16 3.49 2.70
CA TRP A 227 -8.73 4.04 1.47
C TRP A 227 -9.98 3.30 0.98
N ASP A 228 -10.16 2.05 1.41
CA ASP A 228 -11.36 1.24 1.14
C ASP A 228 -12.59 1.78 1.86
N VAL A 229 -12.40 2.44 3.00
CA VAL A 229 -13.51 3.01 3.79
C VAL A 229 -13.55 4.53 3.76
N MET A 230 -12.44 5.22 3.45
CA MET A 230 -12.33 6.68 3.50
C MET A 230 -11.86 7.26 2.16
N SER A 231 -12.58 8.26 1.63
CA SER A 231 -12.15 8.95 0.41
C SER A 231 -10.95 9.87 0.67
N ASN A 232 -10.25 10.28 -0.39
CA ASN A 232 -9.13 11.23 -0.27
C ASN A 232 -9.58 12.55 0.38
N ASP A 233 -10.73 13.09 -0.05
CA ASP A 233 -11.29 14.35 0.47
C ASP A 233 -11.73 14.22 1.92
N ASP A 234 -12.33 13.08 2.30
CA ASP A 234 -12.74 12.82 3.67
C ASP A 234 -11.55 12.67 4.62
N ALA A 235 -10.48 12.01 4.16
CA ALA A 235 -9.24 11.89 4.93
C ALA A 235 -8.57 13.25 5.16
N VAL A 236 -8.49 14.08 4.11
CA VAL A 236 -7.98 15.47 4.22
C VAL A 236 -8.88 16.32 5.12
N THR A 237 -10.20 16.15 5.03
CA THR A 237 -11.17 16.82 5.91
C THR A 237 -11.00 16.39 7.37
N CYS A 238 -10.75 15.11 7.62
CA CYS A 238 -10.48 14.58 8.97
C CYS A 238 -9.24 15.24 9.58
N VAL A 239 -8.11 15.27 8.84
CA VAL A 239 -6.88 15.93 9.30
C VAL A 239 -7.06 17.45 9.45
N SER A 240 -7.82 18.09 8.56
CA SER A 240 -8.16 19.51 8.65
C SER A 240 -8.92 19.85 9.95
N ARG A 241 -9.93 19.05 10.30
CA ARG A 241 -10.67 19.21 11.57
C ARG A 241 -9.79 18.94 12.78
N TRP A 242 -8.94 17.91 12.69
CA TRP A 242 -7.95 17.62 13.73
C TRP A 242 -6.99 18.79 13.96
N LEU A 243 -6.46 19.41 12.90
CA LEU A 243 -5.61 20.61 12.98
C LEU A 243 -6.36 21.77 13.66
N ALA A 244 -7.62 22.00 13.29
CA ALA A 244 -8.44 23.05 13.90
C ALA A 244 -8.68 22.80 15.39
N ALA A 245 -8.97 21.57 15.81
CA ALA A 245 -9.18 21.19 17.20
C ALA A 245 -7.87 21.27 18.02
N ARG A 246 -6.75 20.82 17.44
CA ARG A 246 -5.42 20.90 18.04
C ARG A 246 -5.01 22.34 18.31
N ARG A 247 -5.21 23.26 17.35
CA ARG A 247 -4.94 24.70 17.52
C ARG A 247 -5.80 25.35 18.61
N LYS A 248 -7.03 24.86 18.80
CA LYS A 248 -7.92 25.29 19.89
C LYS A 248 -7.54 24.65 21.24
N GLY A 249 -6.66 23.65 21.26
CA GLY A 249 -6.30 22.88 22.45
C GLY A 249 -7.47 22.08 23.03
N LYS A 250 -8.53 21.84 22.25
CA LYS A 250 -9.77 21.22 22.74
C LYS A 250 -10.37 20.26 21.69
N PRO A 251 -10.63 18.99 22.06
CA PRO A 251 -11.38 18.04 21.25
C PRO A 251 -12.75 18.56 20.81
N GLU A 252 -13.27 18.02 19.71
CA GLU A 252 -14.66 18.24 19.36
C GLU A 252 -15.59 17.47 20.32
N SER A 253 -16.82 17.96 20.51
CA SER A 253 -17.84 17.19 21.24
C SER A 253 -18.32 16.04 20.36
N VAL A 254 -18.30 14.82 20.90
CA VAL A 254 -18.69 13.61 20.17
C VAL A 254 -19.86 12.94 20.87
N GLU A 255 -20.97 12.82 20.15
CA GLU A 255 -22.13 12.03 20.57
C GLU A 255 -22.14 10.69 19.83
N ASP A 256 -22.42 9.61 20.56
CA ASP A 256 -22.51 8.27 19.97
C ASP A 256 -23.68 8.19 18.99
N THR A 257 -23.42 7.58 17.84
CA THR A 257 -24.42 7.38 16.78
C THR A 257 -24.51 5.90 16.43
N LYS A 258 -25.72 5.36 16.36
CA LYS A 258 -25.89 3.95 15.99
C LYS A 258 -25.58 3.72 14.51
N PHE A 259 -24.93 2.60 14.21
CA PHE A 259 -24.76 2.12 12.85
C PHE A 259 -26.03 1.39 12.40
N THR A 260 -26.93 2.11 11.73
CA THR A 260 -28.27 1.61 11.36
C THR A 260 -28.48 1.40 9.86
N SER A 261 -27.65 2.00 9.02
CA SER A 261 -27.72 1.88 7.56
C SER A 261 -26.36 1.46 7.01
N TYR A 262 -26.36 0.37 6.24
CA TYR A 262 -25.18 -0.24 5.64
C TYR A 262 -25.56 -0.94 4.35
N ALA A 263 -24.61 -1.02 3.43
CA ALA A 263 -24.70 -1.93 2.30
C ALA A 263 -24.14 -3.30 2.70
N ILE A 264 -24.38 -4.30 1.87
CA ILE A 264 -23.75 -5.61 1.98
C ILE A 264 -22.68 -5.67 0.88
N ASP A 265 -21.45 -6.02 1.23
CA ASP A 265 -20.38 -6.22 0.25
C ASP A 265 -20.53 -7.54 -0.52
N ASP A 266 -19.65 -7.75 -1.50
CA ASP A 266 -19.66 -8.94 -2.36
C ASP A 266 -19.40 -10.25 -1.58
N GLU A 267 -18.90 -10.16 -0.35
CA GLU A 267 -18.66 -11.29 0.54
C GLU A 267 -19.83 -11.53 1.52
N GLY A 268 -20.85 -10.69 1.50
CA GLY A 268 -22.05 -10.83 2.33
C GLY A 268 -21.98 -10.14 3.69
N PHE A 269 -21.01 -9.24 3.91
CA PHE A 269 -20.81 -8.53 5.18
C PHE A 269 -21.27 -7.07 5.13
N PRO A 270 -21.64 -6.47 6.29
CA PRO A 270 -21.97 -5.05 6.36
C PRO A 270 -20.77 -4.18 5.96
N SER A 271 -20.96 -3.33 4.95
CA SER A 271 -19.98 -2.36 4.49
C SER A 271 -20.41 -0.94 4.83
N TYR A 272 -19.41 -0.07 4.98
CA TYR A 272 -19.60 1.32 5.36
C TYR A 272 -18.51 2.22 4.78
N LYS A 273 -18.80 3.53 4.77
CA LYS A 273 -17.80 4.57 4.51
C LYS A 273 -17.62 5.45 5.74
N ALA A 274 -16.39 5.93 5.92
CA ALA A 274 -15.97 6.85 6.95
C ALA A 274 -16.08 8.28 6.41
N THR A 275 -17.27 8.85 6.55
CA THR A 275 -17.63 10.17 6.05
C THR A 275 -17.65 11.21 7.19
N PRO A 276 -17.56 12.52 6.88
CA PRO A 276 -17.31 13.56 7.88
C PRO A 276 -18.34 13.67 8.99
N GLU A 277 -19.60 13.32 8.71
CA GLU A 277 -20.70 13.30 9.68
C GLU A 277 -20.47 12.29 10.82
N PHE A 278 -19.67 11.24 10.59
CA PHE A 278 -19.36 10.24 11.59
C PHE A 278 -18.02 10.47 12.29
N PHE A 279 -17.31 11.55 11.97
CA PHE A 279 -16.01 11.77 12.60
C PHE A 279 -16.12 12.13 14.08
N ALA A 280 -15.16 11.60 14.85
CA ALA A 280 -14.87 11.85 16.24
C ALA A 280 -13.42 12.38 16.34
N ILE A 281 -13.27 13.67 16.61
CA ILE A 281 -11.96 14.35 16.70
C ILE A 281 -11.59 14.51 18.17
N GLU A 282 -10.94 13.46 18.70
CA GLU A 282 -10.64 13.35 20.14
C GLU A 282 -9.14 13.21 20.42
N ASP A 283 -8.40 12.60 19.49
CA ASP A 283 -7.01 12.17 19.65
C ASP A 283 -6.05 13.27 19.18
N LEU A 284 -5.99 14.40 19.91
CA LEU A 284 -5.23 15.61 19.51
C LEU A 284 -3.70 15.45 19.50
N ASP A 285 -3.20 14.39 20.12
CA ASP A 285 -1.79 14.02 20.15
C ASP A 285 -1.32 13.39 18.83
N ASN A 286 -2.22 12.73 18.08
CA ASN A 286 -1.82 12.00 16.88
C ASN A 286 -2.90 11.97 15.77
N ALA A 287 -2.63 12.67 14.67
CA ALA A 287 -3.52 12.73 13.50
C ALA A 287 -3.74 11.35 12.84
N ALA A 288 -2.75 10.46 12.86
CA ALA A 288 -2.88 9.12 12.29
C ALA A 288 -3.83 8.24 13.13
N VAL A 289 -3.76 8.34 14.46
CA VAL A 289 -4.71 7.66 15.37
C VAL A 289 -6.13 8.19 15.13
N CYS A 290 -6.27 9.52 15.00
CA CYS A 290 -7.55 10.15 14.66
C CYS A 290 -8.10 9.60 13.32
N LEU A 291 -7.27 9.46 12.28
CA LEU A 291 -7.69 8.85 11.00
C LEU A 291 -8.14 7.40 11.17
N VAL A 292 -7.32 6.54 11.79
CA VAL A 292 -7.62 5.11 11.96
C VAL A 292 -8.92 4.91 12.76
N LYS A 293 -9.11 5.66 13.84
CA LYS A 293 -10.33 5.58 14.66
C LYS A 293 -11.58 5.96 13.88
N ASN A 294 -11.48 6.99 13.03
CA ASN A 294 -12.57 7.42 12.18
C ASN A 294 -12.84 6.44 11.03
N ALA A 295 -11.78 5.84 10.48
CA ALA A 295 -11.87 4.74 9.52
C ALA A 295 -12.60 3.52 10.10
N LEU A 296 -12.39 3.21 11.38
CA LEU A 296 -13.02 2.07 12.07
C LEU A 296 -14.41 2.36 12.64
N GLY A 297 -14.96 3.56 12.44
CA GLY A 297 -16.34 3.87 12.82
C GLY A 297 -16.53 5.25 13.46
N GLY A 298 -15.47 5.87 14.00
CA GLY A 298 -15.52 7.21 14.58
C GLY A 298 -16.54 7.31 15.72
N ARG A 299 -17.54 8.18 15.57
CA ARG A 299 -18.64 8.33 16.54
C ARG A 299 -19.64 7.17 16.51
N ARG A 300 -19.55 6.26 15.53
CA ARG A 300 -20.34 5.01 15.53
C ARG A 300 -19.71 4.00 16.49
N ARG A 301 -19.86 4.19 17.81
CA ARG A 301 -19.06 3.48 18.81
C ARG A 301 -19.27 1.98 18.81
N GLY A 302 -20.50 1.51 18.53
CA GLY A 302 -20.76 0.08 18.37
C GLY A 302 -19.92 -0.55 17.26
N LEU A 303 -19.80 0.13 16.11
CA LEU A 303 -18.99 -0.34 14.98
C LEU A 303 -17.50 -0.32 15.34
N PHE A 304 -17.01 0.77 15.91
CA PHE A 304 -15.61 0.91 16.35
C PHE A 304 -15.22 -0.17 17.37
N CYS A 305 -16.02 -0.35 18.42
CA CYS A 305 -15.77 -1.36 19.45
C CYS A 305 -15.83 -2.78 18.88
N GLY A 306 -16.78 -3.06 17.99
CA GLY A 306 -16.86 -4.34 17.28
C GLY A 306 -15.60 -4.61 16.46
N ALA A 307 -15.14 -3.60 15.70
CA ALA A 307 -13.91 -3.69 14.91
C ALA A 307 -12.71 -3.97 15.81
N MET A 308 -12.57 -3.30 16.95
CA MET A 308 -11.46 -3.54 17.87
C MET A 308 -11.53 -4.89 18.60
N THR A 309 -12.72 -5.48 18.75
CA THR A 309 -12.94 -6.72 19.50
C THR A 309 -12.73 -7.97 18.65
N VAL A 310 -13.08 -7.92 17.36
CA VAL A 310 -13.00 -9.10 16.49
C VAL A 310 -11.53 -9.50 16.22
N THR A 311 -11.25 -10.80 16.35
CA THR A 311 -9.93 -11.40 16.19
C THR A 311 -9.80 -12.23 14.91
N THR A 312 -8.60 -12.67 14.57
CA THR A 312 -8.35 -13.65 13.50
C THR A 312 -9.10 -14.96 13.76
N PRO A 313 -9.66 -15.63 12.74
CA PRO A 313 -9.64 -15.27 11.32
C PRO A 313 -10.72 -14.27 10.89
N THR A 314 -11.73 -14.00 11.72
CA THR A 314 -12.92 -13.22 11.32
C THR A 314 -12.62 -11.74 11.09
N SER A 315 -11.63 -11.18 11.77
CA SER A 315 -11.28 -9.74 11.69
C SER A 315 -11.13 -9.20 10.28
N ARG A 316 -10.58 -10.01 9.35
CA ARG A 316 -10.37 -9.65 7.93
C ARG A 316 -11.64 -9.28 7.17
N TYR A 317 -12.81 -9.75 7.63
CA TYR A 317 -14.11 -9.48 7.01
C TYR A 317 -14.76 -8.20 7.55
N MET A 318 -14.16 -7.60 8.58
CA MET A 318 -14.67 -6.39 9.22
C MET A 318 -13.73 -5.19 9.00
N ARG A 319 -12.42 -5.45 8.93
CA ARG A 319 -11.38 -4.48 8.59
C ARG A 319 -10.19 -5.20 7.99
N ASP A 320 -9.47 -4.49 7.13
CA ASP A 320 -8.13 -4.90 6.75
C ASP A 320 -7.08 -4.33 7.73
N ASP A 321 -5.82 -4.71 7.56
CA ASP A 321 -4.68 -4.11 8.24
C ASP A 321 -4.55 -2.62 7.84
N ILE A 322 -4.78 -1.72 8.81
CA ILE A 322 -4.69 -0.28 8.58
C ILE A 322 -3.36 0.25 9.12
N THR A 323 -2.52 0.76 8.21
CA THR A 323 -1.34 1.54 8.57
C THR A 323 -1.51 2.97 8.05
N VAL A 324 -1.22 3.97 8.89
CA VAL A 324 -1.31 5.39 8.52
C VAL A 324 -0.09 6.14 9.04
N GLN A 325 0.48 7.02 8.21
CA GLN A 325 1.46 8.03 8.59
C GLN A 325 0.97 9.39 8.10
N VAL A 326 0.98 10.40 8.97
CA VAL A 326 0.70 11.79 8.60
C VAL A 326 1.97 12.61 8.77
N ILE A 327 2.42 13.24 7.70
CA ILE A 327 3.65 14.05 7.65
C ILE A 327 3.23 15.50 7.53
N PHE A 328 3.66 16.32 8.47
CA PHE A 328 3.50 17.77 8.43
C PHE A 328 4.84 18.43 8.10
N PHE A 329 4.86 19.39 7.18
CA PHE A 329 6.10 20.10 6.79
C PHE A 329 6.44 21.28 7.72
N LYS A 330 5.52 21.62 8.62
CA LYS A 330 5.71 22.54 9.76
C LYS A 330 5.00 21.98 10.99
N ASP A 331 5.29 22.51 12.17
CA ASP A 331 4.59 22.12 13.40
C ASP A 331 3.07 22.36 13.27
N PRO A 332 2.23 21.31 13.42
CA PRO A 332 0.80 21.38 13.13
C PRO A 332 -0.06 22.12 14.16
#